data_AF-A0AAU8DG51-F1
#
_entry.id   AF-A0AAU8DG51-F1
#
_cell.length_a   1.000
_cell.length_b   1.000
_cell.length_c   1.000
_cell.angle_alpha   90.00
_cell.angle_beta   90.00
_cell.angle_gamma   90.00
#
_symmetry.space_group_name_H-M   'P 1'
#
loop_
_entity.id
_entity.type
_entity.pdbx_description
1 polymer ?
#
loop_
_entity_poly.entity_id
_entity_poly.type
_entity_poly.pdbx_seq_one_letter_code
_entity_poly.pdbx_strand_id
1 'polypeptide(L)'
;MERKLTTILVADVVGFSRLAGRNETKSIADLKAHGDDLIDPNIAEHAGHIAKTTGDGVLVEFTSMVAAVECAVAIQCGMVNRNRDVPENERIEFRIGTNRMRLSSKATTFSAMV
;
A
#
# COMPACT_ATOMS: atom_id res chain seq x y z
N MET A 1 13.29 -20.07 -18.60
CA MET A 1 12.37 -18.92 -18.41
C MET A 1 11.35 -19.32 -17.37
N GLU A 2 11.47 -18.83 -16.13
CA GLU A 2 10.46 -19.11 -15.10
C GLU A 2 9.40 -18.02 -15.09
N ARG A 3 8.15 -18.44 -15.28
CA ARG A 3 6.97 -17.59 -15.12
C ARG A 3 6.30 -18.00 -13.82
N LYS A 4 6.25 -17.10 -12.84
CA LYS A 4 5.63 -17.34 -11.53
C LYS A 4 4.24 -16.70 -11.49
N LEU A 5 3.25 -17.43 -10.98
CA LEU A 5 1.97 -16.85 -10.63
C LEU A 5 2.12 -16.16 -9.27
N THR A 6 1.79 -14.88 -9.19
CA THR A 6 1.85 -14.11 -7.96
C THR A 6 0.58 -13.26 -7.82
N THR A 7 0.35 -12.75 -6.63
CA THR A 7 -0.66 -11.73 -6.38
C THR A 7 0.03 -10.42 -6.10
N ILE A 8 -0.39 -9.37 -6.79
CA ILE A 8 0.07 -8.01 -6.55
C ILE A 8 -1.00 -7.28 -5.76
N LEU A 9 -0.56 -6.61 -4.70
CA LEU A 9 -1.33 -5.60 -3.99
C LEU A 9 -0.72 -4.24 -4.32
N VAL A 10 -1.56 -3.28 -4.68
CA VAL A 10 -1.18 -1.88 -4.84
C VAL A 10 -1.98 -1.08 -3.84
N ALA A 11 -1.31 -0.25 -3.05
CA ALA A 11 -1.94 0.70 -2.14
C ALA A 11 -1.48 2.12 -2.51
N ASP A 12 -2.39 3.08 -2.44
CA ASP A 12 -2.17 4.48 -2.82
C ASP A 12 -2.97 5.42 -1.90
N VAL A 13 -2.44 6.59 -1.58
CA VAL A 13 -3.13 7.56 -0.72
C VAL A 13 -4.17 8.36 -1.51
N VAL A 14 -5.38 8.44 -0.97
CA VAL A 14 -6.46 9.24 -1.57
C VAL A 14 -6.17 10.72 -1.40
N GLY A 15 -5.92 11.41 -2.51
CA GLY A 15 -5.83 12.86 -2.53
C GLY A 15 -4.60 13.42 -1.82
N PHE A 16 -3.47 12.69 -1.82
CA PHE A 16 -2.23 13.11 -1.16
C PHE A 16 -1.78 14.52 -1.58
N SER A 17 -1.90 14.88 -2.86
CA SER A 17 -1.53 16.23 -3.33
C SER A 17 -2.32 17.34 -2.60
N ARG A 18 -3.58 17.09 -2.23
CA ARG A 18 -4.40 18.04 -1.46
C ARG A 18 -3.89 18.18 -0.03
N LEU A 19 -3.51 17.08 0.60
CA LEU A 19 -2.95 17.06 1.97
C LEU A 19 -1.59 17.77 2.00
N ALA A 20 -0.70 17.39 1.08
CA ALA A 20 0.62 17.99 0.93
C ALA A 20 0.55 19.48 0.61
N GLY A 21 -0.42 19.91 -0.21
CA GLY A 21 -0.66 21.32 -0.50
C GLY A 21 -1.05 22.17 0.72
N ARG A 22 -1.55 21.56 1.80
CA ARG A 22 -1.84 22.27 3.07
C ARG A 22 -0.62 22.29 3.98
N ASN A 23 0.04 21.16 4.14
CA ASN A 23 1.28 21.01 4.90
C ASN A 23 2.04 19.76 4.44
N GLU A 24 3.00 19.95 3.55
CA GLU A 24 3.79 18.88 2.95
C GLU A 24 4.59 18.10 4.00
N THR A 25 5.31 18.79 4.87
CA THR A 25 6.14 18.16 5.90
C THR A 25 5.31 17.29 6.84
N LYS A 26 4.16 17.79 7.30
CA LYS A 26 3.24 17.01 8.14
C LYS A 26 2.71 15.80 7.40
N SER A 27 2.23 15.97 6.17
CA SER A 27 1.65 14.88 5.37
C SER A 27 2.64 13.76 5.09
N ILE A 28 3.91 14.10 4.81
CA ILE A 28 4.99 13.13 4.62
C ILE A 28 5.31 12.41 5.93
N ALA A 29 5.36 13.13 7.06
CA ALA A 29 5.63 12.54 8.36
C ALA A 29 4.51 11.57 8.80
N ASP A 30 3.26 11.96 8.63
CA ASP A 30 2.09 11.15 8.96
C ASP A 30 2.02 9.91 8.07
N LEU A 31 2.26 10.07 6.76
CA LEU A 31 2.33 8.94 5.83
C LEU A 31 3.44 7.96 6.21
N LYS A 32 4.63 8.47 6.57
CA LYS A 32 5.73 7.62 7.03
C LYS A 32 5.36 6.87 8.31
N ALA A 33 4.73 7.52 9.27
CA ALA A 33 4.28 6.87 10.51
C ALA A 33 3.25 5.77 10.23
N HIS A 34 2.31 5.98 9.30
CA HIS A 34 1.39 4.93 8.86
C HIS A 34 2.12 3.77 8.15
N GLY A 35 3.14 4.08 7.36
CA GLY A 35 4.06 3.10 6.77
C GLY A 35 4.68 2.20 7.83
N ASP A 36 5.44 2.81 8.74
CA ASP A 36 6.24 2.13 9.75
C ASP A 36 5.38 1.38 10.80
N ASP A 37 4.26 1.98 11.23
CA ASP A 37 3.47 1.47 12.37
C ASP A 37 2.27 0.58 11.97
N LEU A 38 1.89 0.56 10.69
CA LEU A 38 0.73 -0.21 10.23
C LEU A 38 1.02 -1.01 8.97
N ILE A 39 1.46 -0.35 7.90
CA ILE A 39 1.51 -0.96 6.58
C ILE A 39 2.60 -2.04 6.54
N ASP A 40 3.84 -1.67 6.90
CA ASP A 40 4.98 -2.57 6.86
C ASP A 40 4.82 -3.78 7.80
N PRO A 41 4.34 -3.61 9.06
CA PRO A 41 4.02 -4.74 9.92
C PRO A 41 2.96 -5.69 9.33
N ASN A 42 1.87 -5.16 8.75
CA ASN A 42 0.82 -6.00 8.17
C ASN A 42 1.31 -6.74 6.92
N ILE A 43 2.12 -6.09 6.08
CA ILE A 43 2.75 -6.74 4.93
C ILE A 43 3.62 -7.91 5.40
N ALA A 44 4.46 -7.68 6.42
CA ALA A 44 5.35 -8.70 6.95
C ALA A 44 4.57 -9.87 7.58
N GLU A 45 3.54 -9.58 8.38
CA GLU A 45 2.68 -10.59 9.03
C GLU A 45 2.02 -11.54 8.02
N HIS A 46 1.59 -11.00 6.88
CA HIS A 46 0.95 -11.77 5.81
C HIS A 46 1.95 -12.31 4.77
N ALA A 47 3.24 -12.33 5.08
CA ALA A 47 4.33 -12.80 4.21
C ALA A 47 4.35 -12.12 2.83
N GLY A 48 3.98 -10.85 2.78
CA GLY A 48 4.12 -9.99 1.61
C GLY A 48 5.55 -9.48 1.46
N HIS A 49 5.93 -9.19 0.23
CA HIS A 49 7.23 -8.60 -0.10
C HIS A 49 7.01 -7.27 -0.82
N ILE A 50 7.53 -6.18 -0.26
CA ILE A 50 7.51 -4.87 -0.92
C ILE A 50 8.41 -4.96 -2.15
N ALA A 51 7.81 -4.95 -3.33
CA ALA A 51 8.54 -4.94 -4.59
C ALA A 51 8.96 -3.51 -4.95
N LYS A 52 8.12 -2.51 -4.63
CA LYS A 52 8.43 -1.10 -4.88
C LYS A 52 7.57 -0.16 -4.03
N THR A 53 8.15 0.96 -3.62
CA THR A 53 7.43 2.14 -3.10
C THR A 53 7.48 3.26 -4.14
N THR A 54 6.37 3.92 -4.41
CA THR A 54 6.27 5.01 -5.39
C THR A 54 5.59 6.20 -4.73
N GLY A 55 6.37 7.19 -4.26
CA GLY A 55 5.83 8.40 -3.64
C GLY A 55 4.93 8.08 -2.44
N ASP A 56 3.63 8.22 -2.64
CA ASP A 56 2.54 7.96 -1.68
C ASP A 56 1.91 6.57 -1.79
N GLY A 57 2.37 5.75 -2.72
CA GLY A 57 1.89 4.38 -2.92
C GLY A 57 2.95 3.29 -2.70
N VAL A 58 2.48 2.06 -2.56
CA VAL A 58 3.30 0.85 -2.40
C VAL A 58 2.76 -0.29 -3.25
N LEU A 59 3.69 -1.08 -3.80
CA LEU A 59 3.42 -2.29 -4.56
C LEU A 59 4.05 -3.47 -3.83
N VAL A 60 3.21 -4.46 -3.51
CA VAL A 60 3.54 -5.60 -2.68
C VAL A 60 3.20 -6.88 -3.40
N GLU A 61 4.12 -7.84 -3.35
CA GLU A 61 3.97 -9.17 -3.92
C GLU A 61 3.61 -10.19 -2.85
N PHE A 62 2.62 -11.04 -3.14
CA PHE A 62 2.20 -12.15 -2.31
C PHE A 62 2.14 -13.44 -3.12
N THR A 63 2.58 -14.55 -2.55
CA THR A 63 2.41 -15.88 -3.14
C THR A 63 0.97 -16.39 -3.03
N SER A 64 0.19 -15.85 -2.08
CA SER A 64 -1.20 -16.20 -1.82
C SER A 64 -2.13 -15.01 -2.04
N MET A 65 -3.20 -15.22 -2.80
CA MET A 65 -4.25 -14.21 -3.00
C MET A 65 -5.02 -13.94 -1.70
N VAL A 66 -5.21 -14.97 -0.88
CA VAL A 66 -5.89 -14.83 0.42
C VAL A 66 -5.08 -13.94 1.34
N ALA A 67 -3.76 -14.17 1.45
CA ALA A 67 -2.89 -13.36 2.28
C ALA A 67 -2.86 -11.89 1.83
N ALA A 68 -2.88 -11.62 0.52
CA ALA A 68 -2.96 -10.26 0.00
C ALA A 68 -4.27 -9.56 0.41
N VAL A 69 -5.40 -10.27 0.32
CA VAL A 69 -6.71 -9.71 0.69
C VAL A 69 -6.81 -9.50 2.20
N GLU A 70 -6.33 -10.44 3.01
CA GLU A 70 -6.28 -10.31 4.47
C GLU A 70 -5.42 -9.11 4.89
N CYS A 71 -4.23 -8.96 4.30
CA CYS A 71 -3.38 -7.80 4.50
C CYS A 71 -4.09 -6.49 4.13
N ALA A 72 -4.77 -6.46 2.97
CA ALA A 72 -5.52 -5.28 2.53
C ALA A 72 -6.62 -4.90 3.53
N VAL A 73 -7.40 -5.87 4.00
CA VAL A 73 -8.46 -5.65 4.99
C VAL A 73 -7.88 -5.16 6.31
N ALA A 74 -6.80 -5.78 6.78
CA ALA A 74 -6.15 -5.39 8.04
C ALA A 74 -5.64 -3.94 7.99
N ILE A 75 -5.01 -3.54 6.88
CA ILE A 75 -4.59 -2.14 6.67
C ILE A 75 -5.80 -1.21 6.65
N GLN A 76 -6.88 -1.53 5.91
CA GLN A 76 -8.08 -0.70 5.85
C GLN A 76 -8.72 -0.51 7.23
N CYS A 77 -8.91 -1.60 7.98
CA CYS A 77 -9.45 -1.55 9.34
C CYS A 77 -8.54 -0.76 10.29
N GLY A 78 -7.22 -0.95 10.21
CA GLY A 78 -6.24 -0.21 10.98
C GLY A 78 -6.28 1.29 10.72
N MET A 79 -6.49 1.69 9.46
CA MET A 79 -6.63 3.11 9.07
C MET A 79 -7.94 3.72 9.52
N VAL A 80 -9.06 2.99 9.45
CA VAL A 80 -10.34 3.44 10.02
C VAL A 80 -10.18 3.78 11.50
N ASN A 81 -9.49 2.93 12.26
CA ASN A 81 -9.24 3.16 13.68
C ASN A 81 -8.33 4.38 13.91
N ARG A 82 -7.24 4.52 13.15
CA ARG A 82 -6.32 5.67 13.27
C ARG A 82 -6.97 7.00 12.88
N ASN A 83 -7.91 6.99 11.95
CA ASN A 83 -8.62 8.19 11.49
C ASN A 83 -9.82 8.60 12.35
N ARG A 84 -10.15 7.83 13.40
CA ARG A 84 -11.37 8.04 14.21
C ARG A 84 -11.46 9.44 14.80
N ASP A 85 -10.34 9.92 15.37
CA ASP A 85 -10.26 11.20 16.06
C ASP A 85 -9.54 12.27 15.23
N VAL A 86 -9.26 11.98 13.95
CA VAL A 86 -8.62 12.91 13.00
C VAL A 86 -9.71 13.67 12.22
N PRO A 87 -9.61 15.01 12.11
CA PRO A 87 -10.50 15.80 11.26
C PRO A 87 -10.53 15.30 9.81
N GLU A 88 -11.70 15.29 9.18
CA GLU A 88 -11.88 14.70 7.84
C GLU A 88 -10.94 15.26 6.77
N ASN A 89 -10.59 16.55 6.86
CA ASN A 89 -9.68 17.23 5.94
C ASN A 89 -8.19 16.90 6.18
N GLU A 90 -7.87 16.17 7.24
CA GLU A 90 -6.51 15.74 7.62
C GLU A 90 -6.34 14.21 7.62
N ARG A 91 -7.43 13.45 7.39
CA ARG A 91 -7.38 11.99 7.32
C ARG A 91 -6.53 11.53 6.14
N ILE A 92 -5.70 10.53 6.38
CA ILE A 92 -5.01 9.79 5.33
C ILE A 92 -5.82 8.52 5.07
N GLU A 93 -6.29 8.35 3.84
CA GLU A 93 -7.03 7.16 3.43
C GLU A 93 -6.27 6.46 2.32
N PHE A 94 -6.31 5.13 2.31
CA PHE A 94 -5.65 4.33 1.28
C PHE A 94 -6.69 3.69 0.38
N ARG A 95 -6.44 3.69 -0.93
CA ARG A 95 -7.10 2.78 -1.89
C ARG A 95 -6.20 1.59 -2.09
N ILE A 96 -6.76 0.39 -1.93
CA ILE A 96 -6.02 -0.85 -2.08
C ILE A 96 -6.69 -1.71 -3.15
N GLY A 97 -5.90 -2.15 -4.13
CA GLY A 97 -6.32 -3.08 -5.17
C GLY A 97 -5.45 -4.32 -5.17
N THR A 98 -6.05 -5.50 -5.33
CA THR A 98 -5.33 -6.77 -5.45
C THR A 98 -5.64 -7.45 -6.77
N ASN A 99 -4.62 -7.99 -7.45
CA ASN A 99 -4.81 -8.74 -8.69
C ASN A 99 -3.83 -9.92 -8.78
N ARG A 100 -4.29 -11.04 -9.36
CA ARG A 100 -3.42 -12.19 -9.65
C ARG A 100 -2.80 -12.05 -11.03
N MET A 101 -1.48 -12.06 -11.10
CA MET A 101 -0.76 -11.88 -12.35
C MET A 101 0.32 -12.95 -12.53
N ARG A 102 0.64 -13.25 -13.78
CA ARG A 102 1.77 -14.11 -14.13
C ARG A 102 2.97 -13.24 -14.47
N LEU A 103 3.99 -13.25 -13.61
CA LEU A 103 5.21 -12.50 -13.82
C LEU A 103 6.28 -13.32 -14.52
N SER A 104 6.96 -12.67 -15.45
CA SER A 104 8.21 -13.18 -16.02
C SER A 104 9.38 -12.48 -15.36
N SER A 105 10.49 -13.19 -15.12
CA SER A 105 11.68 -12.68 -14.45
C SER A 105 12.35 -11.45 -15.10
N LYS A 106 11.92 -11.03 -16.30
CA LYS A 106 12.39 -9.81 -16.98
C LYS A 106 11.44 -8.60 -16.85
N ALA A 107 10.29 -8.77 -16.18
CA ALA A 107 9.22 -7.79 -16.11
C ALA A 107 9.11 -7.09 -14.75
N THR A 108 10.21 -6.99 -14.00
CA THR A 108 10.27 -6.14 -12.78
C THR A 108 10.13 -4.64 -13.12
N THR A 109 10.16 -4.27 -14.41
CA THR A 109 9.78 -2.94 -14.88
C THR A 109 8.26 -2.76 -14.91
N PHE A 110 7.65 -2.69 -13.71
CA PHE A 110 6.24 -2.35 -13.49
C PHE A 110 6.00 -0.83 -13.63
N SER A 111 6.39 -0.26 -14.78
CA SER A 111 6.27 1.19 -15.02
C SER A 111 4.88 1.64 -15.50
N ALA A 112 3.91 0.73 -15.64
CA ALA A 112 2.66 1.00 -16.36
C ALA A 112 1.38 0.78 -15.52
N MET A 113 1.47 0.76 -14.19
CA MET A 113 0.30 0.50 -13.33
C MET A 113 0.04 1.57 -12.27
N VAL A 114 0.57 2.78 -12.48
CA VAL A 114 0.19 4.00 -11.75
C VAL A 114 -0.11 5.08 -12.77
#